data_AF-A0A2D0JMY9-F1
#
_entry.id   AF-A0A2D0JMY9-F1
#
_cell.length_a   1.000
_cell.length_b   1.000
_cell.length_c   1.000
_cell.angle_alpha   90.00
_cell.angle_beta   90.00
_cell.angle_gamma   90.00
#
_symmetry.space_group_name_H-M   'P 1'
#
loop_
_entity.id
_entity.type
_entity.pdbx_description
1 polymer ?
#
loop_
_entity_poly.entity_id
_entity_poly.type
_entity_poly.pdbx_seq_one_letter_code
_entity_poly.pdbx_strand_id
1 'polypeptide(L)'
;MNNNVRNDWHQADIIAALRKRGTTLAALSRETGLSSSTLANALSRQWPKGEWIIANYLGIHPSEIWPSRYFDKQGHLIERKVRNKPQE
;
A
#
# COMPACT_ATOMS: atom_id res chain seq x y z
N MET A 1 -12.45 -14.14 23.20
CA MET A 1 -11.94 -14.41 21.83
C MET A 1 -11.21 -13.16 21.36
N ASN A 2 -9.87 -13.17 21.34
CA ASN A 2 -9.09 -12.00 20.91
C ASN A 2 -8.97 -12.03 19.38
N ASN A 3 -9.93 -11.43 18.70
CA ASN A 3 -9.82 -11.14 17.27
C ASN A 3 -8.77 -10.03 17.07
N ASN A 4 -7.49 -10.38 17.20
CA ASN A 4 -6.36 -9.50 16.91
C ASN A 4 -6.16 -9.39 15.39
N VAL A 5 -7.25 -9.07 14.67
CA VAL A 5 -7.18 -8.73 13.25
C VAL A 5 -6.55 -7.35 13.22
N ARG A 6 -5.24 -7.29 12.95
CA ARG A 6 -4.59 -6.02 12.65
C ARG A 6 -5.35 -5.42 11.47
N ASN A 7 -6.05 -4.32 11.72
CA ASN A 7 -6.89 -3.67 10.72
C ASN A 7 -6.01 -2.91 9.74
N ASP A 8 -6.39 -2.95 8.47
CA ASP A 8 -5.78 -2.10 7.46
C ASP A 8 -5.98 -0.62 7.80
N TRP A 9 -5.01 0.21 7.47
CA TRP A 9 -5.13 1.66 7.63
C TRP A 9 -6.34 2.17 6.88
N HIS A 10 -7.03 3.14 7.46
CA HIS A 10 -8.08 3.83 6.75
C HIS A 10 -7.47 4.62 5.58
N GLN A 11 -8.20 4.72 4.46
CA GLN A 11 -7.72 5.45 3.28
C GLN A 11 -7.32 6.90 3.61
N ALA A 12 -8.09 7.53 4.51
CA ALA A 12 -7.80 8.87 5.00
C ALA A 12 -6.47 8.96 5.77
N ASP A 13 -6.11 7.95 6.56
CA ASP A 13 -4.84 7.92 7.31
C ASP A 13 -3.65 7.80 6.36
N ILE A 14 -3.77 6.98 5.31
CA ILE A 14 -2.74 6.85 4.26
C ILE A 14 -2.55 8.21 3.55
N ILE A 15 -3.65 8.85 3.16
CA ILE A 15 -3.61 10.17 2.52
C ILE A 15 -3.01 11.21 3.47
N ALA A 16 -3.39 11.19 4.74
CA ALA A 16 -2.86 12.09 5.76
C ALA A 16 -1.36 11.87 5.97
N ALA A 17 -0.88 10.63 6.02
CA ALA A 17 0.54 10.30 6.17
C ALA A 17 1.35 10.78 4.95
N LEU A 18 0.83 10.60 3.73
CA LEU A 18 1.45 11.13 2.52
C LEU A 18 1.53 12.67 2.57
N ARG A 19 0.45 13.33 2.98
CA ARG A 19 0.40 14.80 3.12
C ARG A 19 1.35 15.32 4.21
N LYS A 20 1.48 14.61 5.33
CA LYS A 20 2.45 14.93 6.39
C LYS A 20 3.89 14.86 5.89
N ARG A 21 4.17 14.02 4.89
CA ARG A 21 5.46 13.95 4.18
C ARG A 21 5.53 14.88 2.96
N GLY A 22 4.58 15.80 2.79
CA GLY A 22 4.58 16.79 1.71
C GLY A 22 4.21 16.26 0.33
N THR A 23 3.64 15.04 0.22
CA THR A 23 3.20 14.49 -1.07
C THR A 23 1.70 14.21 -1.12
N THR A 24 1.23 13.88 -2.31
CA THR A 24 -0.12 13.38 -2.56
C THR A 24 -0.06 12.12 -3.40
N LEU A 25 -1.11 11.30 -3.41
CA LEU A 25 -1.18 10.12 -4.28
C LEU A 25 -0.98 10.48 -5.75
N ALA A 26 -1.51 11.61 -6.19
CA ALA A 26 -1.37 12.07 -7.57
C ALA A 26 0.08 12.52 -7.87
N ALA A 27 0.77 13.14 -6.91
CA ALA A 27 2.18 13.48 -7.05
C ALA A 27 3.07 12.22 -7.09
N LEU A 28 2.85 11.30 -6.14
CA LEU A 28 3.56 10.02 -6.07
C LEU A 28 3.32 9.15 -7.31
N SER A 29 2.10 9.18 -7.86
CA SER A 29 1.80 8.51 -9.12
C SER A 29 2.64 9.06 -10.27
N ARG A 30 2.77 10.39 -10.39
CA ARG A 30 3.60 11.03 -11.42
C ARG A 30 5.07 10.70 -11.24
N GLU A 31 5.56 10.69 -10.00
CA GLU A 31 6.95 10.35 -9.67
C GLU A 31 7.31 8.92 -10.08
N THR A 32 6.36 8.00 -9.96
CA THR A 32 6.53 6.60 -10.37
C THR A 32 6.21 6.31 -11.84
N GLY A 33 5.92 7.33 -12.64
CA GLY A 33 5.58 7.18 -14.07
C GLY A 33 4.19 6.57 -14.33
N LEU A 34 3.31 6.58 -13.32
CA LEU A 34 1.94 6.08 -13.41
C LEU A 34 0.94 7.23 -13.63
N SER A 35 -0.16 6.97 -14.35
CA SER A 35 -1.25 7.94 -14.49
C SER A 35 -1.80 8.34 -13.12
N SER A 36 -2.08 9.63 -12.91
CA SER A 36 -2.43 10.25 -11.61
C SER A 36 -3.50 9.50 -10.80
N SER A 37 -4.38 8.75 -11.46
CA SER A 37 -5.48 7.99 -10.84
C SER A 37 -5.14 6.52 -10.58
N THR A 38 -4.07 6.00 -11.18
CA THR A 38 -3.68 4.59 -11.08
C THR A 38 -3.29 4.23 -9.65
N LEU A 39 -2.53 5.10 -8.97
CA LEU A 39 -2.12 4.84 -7.58
C LEU A 39 -3.29 4.90 -6.59
N ALA A 40 -4.33 5.69 -6.87
CA ALA A 40 -5.53 5.73 -6.05
C ALA A 40 -6.26 4.37 -6.02
N ASN A 41 -6.17 3.58 -7.09
CA ASN A 41 -6.75 2.23 -7.12
C ASN A 41 -6.11 1.29 -6.07
N ALA A 42 -4.87 1.54 -5.65
CA ALA A 42 -4.19 0.75 -4.62
C ALA A 42 -4.90 0.84 -3.25
N LEU A 43 -5.65 1.92 -3.00
CA LEU A 43 -6.39 2.10 -1.76
C LEU A 43 -7.63 1.20 -1.66
N SER A 44 -8.19 0.80 -2.80
CA SER A 44 -9.44 0.01 -2.86
C SER A 44 -9.19 -1.43 -3.30
N ARG A 45 -8.24 -1.65 -4.22
CA ARG A 45 -7.92 -2.96 -4.80
C ARG A 45 -6.62 -3.49 -4.23
N GLN A 46 -6.54 -4.82 -4.09
CA GLN A 46 -5.29 -5.52 -3.79
C GLN A 46 -4.32 -5.34 -4.95
N TRP A 47 -3.44 -4.36 -4.84
CA TRP A 47 -2.45 -4.07 -5.88
C TRP A 47 -1.07 -3.96 -5.26
N PRO A 48 -0.34 -5.10 -5.15
CA PRO A 48 0.94 -5.15 -4.44
C PRO A 48 1.93 -4.08 -4.91
N LYS A 49 2.03 -3.83 -6.23
CA LYS A 49 2.95 -2.79 -6.75
C LYS A 49 2.61 -1.39 -6.21
N GLY A 50 1.32 -1.01 -6.21
CA GLY A 50 0.88 0.28 -5.71
C GLY A 50 1.02 0.40 -4.19
N GLU A 51 0.71 -0.68 -3.46
CA GLU A 51 0.91 -0.79 -2.01
C GLU A 51 2.39 -0.60 -1.65
N TRP A 52 3.30 -1.26 -2.38
CA TRP A 52 4.75 -1.11 -2.21
C TRP A 52 5.23 0.31 -2.51
N ILE A 53 4.70 0.98 -3.54
CA ILE A 53 5.06 2.38 -3.85
C ILE A 53 4.70 3.30 -2.68
N ILE A 54 3.48 3.16 -2.15
CA ILE A 54 3.00 3.96 -1.01
C ILE A 54 3.84 3.66 0.24
N ALA A 55 4.04 2.38 0.55
CA ALA A 55 4.77 1.93 1.71
C ALA A 55 6.25 2.37 1.68
N ASN A 56 6.89 2.23 0.51
CA ASN A 56 8.26 2.70 0.28
C ASN A 56 8.38 4.21 0.47
N TYR A 57 7.43 5.00 -0.05
CA TYR A 57 7.42 6.45 0.18
C TYR A 57 7.24 6.80 1.66
N LEU A 58 6.43 6.03 2.39
CA LEU A 58 6.24 6.16 3.83
C LEU A 58 7.38 5.53 4.65
N GLY A 59 8.35 4.87 4.03
CA GLY A 59 9.48 4.21 4.70
C GLY A 59 9.07 3.09 5.66
N ILE A 60 7.92 2.46 5.41
CA ILE A 60 7.40 1.35 6.22
C ILE A 60 7.10 0.15 5.31
N HIS A 61 6.97 -1.05 5.88
CA HIS A 61 6.59 -2.22 5.11
C HIS A 61 5.09 -2.16 4.75
N PRO A 62 4.64 -2.60 3.56
CA PRO A 62 3.22 -2.58 3.21
C PRO A 62 2.33 -3.40 4.16
N SER A 63 2.90 -4.38 4.89
CA SER A 63 2.19 -5.10 5.94
C SER A 63 1.82 -4.25 7.15
N GLU A 64 2.47 -3.10 7.37
CA GLU A 64 2.11 -2.17 8.44
C GLU A 64 0.87 -1.35 8.07
N ILE A 65 0.69 -1.10 6.78
CA ILE A 65 -0.47 -0.37 6.23
C ILE A 65 -1.63 -1.32 5.97
N TRP A 66 -1.36 -2.48 5.38
CA TRP A 66 -2.34 -3.51 5.03
C TRP A 66 -2.05 -4.86 5.68
N PRO A 67 -2.00 -4.96 7.01
CA PRO A 67 -1.74 -6.21 7.69
C PRO A 67 -2.68 -7.36 7.28
N SER A 68 -3.95 -7.08 6.97
CA SER A 68 -4.92 -8.08 6.51
C SER A 68 -4.53 -8.71 5.17
N ARG A 69 -3.72 -8.02 4.37
CA ARG A 69 -3.25 -8.50 3.05
C ARG A 69 -1.93 -9.28 3.11
N TYR A 70 -1.13 -9.06 4.15
CA TYR A 70 0.23 -9.59 4.28
C TYR A 70 0.40 -10.55 5.47
N PHE A 71 -0.58 -10.71 6.34
CA PHE A 71 -0.55 -11.70 7.42
C PHE A 71 -1.69 -12.71 7.27
N ASP A 72 -1.38 -13.99 7.45
CA ASP A 72 -2.40 -15.03 7.59
C ASP A 72 -3.10 -14.94 8.97
N LYS A 73 -4.21 -15.65 9.14
CA LYS A 73 -4.92 -15.76 10.44
C LYS A 73 -4.02 -16.26 11.59
N GLN A 74 -2.92 -16.94 11.24
CA GLN A 74 -1.92 -17.46 12.17
C GLN A 74 -0.76 -16.47 12.44
N GLY A 75 -0.76 -15.29 11.82
CA GLY A 75 0.27 -14.27 11.98
C GLY A 75 1.53 -14.50 11.13
N HIS A 76 1.50 -15.46 10.21
CA HIS A 76 2.60 -15.70 9.27
C HIS A 76 2.60 -14.64 8.16
N LEU A 77 3.78 -14.09 7.84
CA LEU A 77 3.95 -13.15 6.73
C LEU A 77 3.72 -13.87 5.40
N ILE A 78 2.71 -13.47 4.66
CA ILE A 78 2.43 -13.91 3.31
C ILE A 78 3.18 -12.98 2.36
N GLU A 79 4.27 -13.48 1.77
CA GLU A 79 5.01 -12.74 0.75
C GLU A 79 4.18 -12.64 -0.54
N ARG A 80 3.60 -11.47 -0.81
CA ARG A 80 2.89 -11.21 -2.07
C ARG A 80 3.92 -10.76 -3.10
N LYS A 81 4.34 -11.68 -3.97
CA LYS A 81 5.22 -11.36 -5.10
C LYS A 81 4.55 -10.30 -5.99
N VAL A 82 5.18 -9.13 -6.10
CA VAL A 82 4.82 -8.14 -7.10
C VAL A 82 5.06 -8.79 -8.46
N ARG A 83 3.98 -9.11 -9.17
CA ARG A 83 4.10 -9.64 -10.53
C ARG A 83 4.65 -8.51 -11.40
N ASN A 84 5.97 -8.50 -11.62
CA ASN A 84 6.58 -7.66 -12.62
C ASN A 84 5.96 -8.07 -13.96
N LYS A 85 5.05 -7.25 -14.50
CA LYS A 85 4.81 -7.33 -15.94
C LYS A 85 6.12 -6.89 -16.60
N PRO A 86 6.68 -7.65 -17.55
CA PRO A 86 7.75 -7.15 -18.38
C PRO A 86 7.26 -5.85 -19.01
N GLN A 87 8.03 -4.79 -18.83
CA GLN A 87 7.82 -3.53 -19.50
C GLN A 87 8.31 -3.78 -20.93
N GLU A 88 7.38 -3.89 -21.87
CA GLU A 88 7.65 -3.90 -23.32
C GLU A 88 8.17 -2.54 -23.77
#